data_AF-A0A9D4IGD3-F1
#
_entry.id   AF-A0A9D4IGD3-F1
#
_cell.length_a   1.000
_cell.length_b   1.000
_cell.length_c   1.000
_cell.angle_alpha   90.00
_cell.angle_beta   90.00
_cell.angle_gamma   90.00
#
_symmetry.space_group_name_H-M   'P 1'
#
loop_
_entity.id
_entity.type
_entity.pdbx_description
1 polymer ?
#
loop_
_entity_poly.entity_id
_entity_poly.type
_entity_poly.pdbx_seq_one_letter_code
_entity_poly.pdbx_strand_id
1 'polypeptide(L)' 'MSETGTYSFIRQLLCLPLLPAEHIRLTFEMNTATHITPLIESMYHTWINSTEWPLESWSVYGQTIQTNNDLEGN' A
#
# COMPACT_ATOMS: atom_id res chain seq x y z
N MET A 1 14.70 16.29 1.61
CA MET A 1 13.27 16.17 1.27
C MET A 1 12.53 17.26 2.04
N SER A 2 11.80 18.14 1.35
CA SER A 2 10.86 19.05 2.02
C SER A 2 9.71 18.24 2.63
N GLU A 3 9.11 18.69 3.73
CA GLU A 3 8.01 17.98 4.42
C GLU A 3 6.85 17.62 3.46
N THR A 4 6.59 18.49 2.48
CA THR A 4 5.61 18.26 1.40
C THR A 4 5.94 17.08 0.51
N GLY A 5 7.22 16.84 0.23
CA GLY A 5 7.68 15.72 -0.62
C GLY A 5 7.54 14.38 0.08
N THR A 6 7.92 14.32 1.35
CA THR A 6 7.75 13.10 2.18
C THR A 6 6.27 12.77 2.37
N TYR A 7 5.44 13.77 2.67
CA TYR A 7 3.99 13.60 2.81
C TYR A 7 3.35 13.03 1.52
N SER A 8 3.67 13.63 0.38
CA SER A 8 3.15 13.19 -0.91
C SER A 8 3.58 11.77 -1.26
N PHE A 9 4.85 11.43 -0.97
CA PHE A 9 5.40 10.10 -1.19
C PHE A 9 4.71 9.03 -0.32
N ILE A 10 4.56 9.27 0.98
CA ILE A 10 3.85 8.35 1.88
C ILE A 10 2.40 8.19 1.43
N ARG A 11 1.75 9.29 1.03
CA ARG A 11 0.38 9.25 0.52
C ARG A 11 0.26 8.38 -0.74
N GLN A 12 1.22 8.44 -1.66
CA GLN A 12 1.24 7.58 -2.84
C GLN A 12 1.38 6.09 -2.47
N LEU A 13 2.24 5.76 -1.51
CA LEU A 13 2.39 4.38 -1.02
C LEU A 13 1.10 3.85 -0.37
N LEU A 14 0.43 4.67 0.44
CA LEU A 14 -0.82 4.29 1.09
C LEU A 14 -2.02 4.20 0.13
N CYS A 15 -1.91 4.75 -1.08
CA CYS A 15 -2.92 4.60 -2.12
C CYS A 15 -2.79 3.31 -2.94
N LEU A 16 -1.72 2.52 -2.77
CA LEU A 16 -1.50 1.27 -3.52
C LEU A 16 -2.68 0.27 -3.43
N PRO A 17 -3.33 0.05 -2.27
CA PRO A 17 -4.53 -0.77 -2.13
C PRO A 17 -5.69 -0.41 -3.07
N LEU A 18 -5.73 0.83 -3.56
CA LEU A 18 -6.78 1.31 -4.47
C LEU A 18 -6.55 0.88 -5.91
N LEU A 19 -5.40 0.29 -6.22
CA LEU A 19 -5.07 -0.23 -7.55
C LEU A 19 -5.52 -1.69 -7.67
N PRO A 20 -5.79 -2.16 -8.90
CA PRO A 20 -5.86 -3.59 -9.17
C PRO A 20 -4.61 -4.30 -8.65
N ALA A 21 -4.77 -5.48 -8.05
CA ALA A 21 -3.67 -6.25 -7.44
C ALA A 21 -2.47 -6.44 -8.38
N GLU A 22 -2.71 -6.65 -9.67
CA GLU A 22 -1.68 -6.78 -10.72
C GLU A 22 -0.78 -5.54 -10.87
N HIS A 23 -1.29 -4.35 -10.54
CA HIS A 23 -0.56 -3.08 -10.66
C HIS A 23 0.15 -2.66 -9.37
N ILE A 24 -0.18 -3.26 -8.22
CA ILE A 24 0.35 -2.86 -6.91
C ILE A 24 1.88 -3.01 -6.86
N ARG A 25 2.40 -4.18 -7.26
CA ARG A 25 3.84 -4.47 -7.23
C ARG A 25 4.63 -3.51 -8.13
N LEU A 26 4.22 -3.38 -9.38
CA LEU A 26 4.89 -2.50 -10.35
C LEU A 26 4.91 -1.05 -9.84
N THR A 27 3.78 -0.57 -9.33
CA THR A 27 3.67 0.80 -8.83
C THR A 27 4.53 1.01 -7.58
N PHE A 28 4.57 0.04 -6.65
CA PHE A 28 5.44 0.09 -5.48
C PHE A 28 6.91 0.23 -5.91
N GLU A 29 7.40 -0.67 -6.77
CA GLU A 29 8.79 -0.70 -7.24
C GLU A 29 9.19 0.60 -7.96
N MET A 30 8.30 1.16 -8.80
CA MET A 30 8.54 2.43 -9.49
C MET A 30 8.66 3.62 -8.53
N ASN A 31 7.87 3.64 -7.45
CA ASN A 31 7.91 4.74 -6.48
C ASN A 31 9.10 4.60 -5.52
N THR A 32 9.55 3.38 -5.21
CA THR A 32 10.60 3.13 -4.22
C THR A 32 11.99 2.92 -4.81
N ALA A 33 12.14 2.89 -6.14
CA ALA A 33 13.40 2.57 -6.83
C ALA A 33 14.63 3.39 -6.36
N THR A 34 14.41 4.64 -5.92
CA THR A 34 15.48 5.55 -5.49
C THR A 34 15.54 5.77 -3.98
N HIS A 35 14.62 5.16 -3.22
CA HIS A 35 14.47 5.40 -1.79
C HIS A 35 14.32 4.07 -1.05
N ILE A 36 15.33 3.71 -0.27
CA ILE A 36 15.25 2.59 0.67
C ILE A 36 15.23 3.19 2.08
N THR A 37 14.11 3.00 2.76
CA THR A 37 13.92 3.38 4.16
C THR A 37 13.39 2.15 4.91
N PRO A 38 13.58 2.06 6.23
CA PRO A 38 13.04 0.95 7.02
C PRO A 38 11.52 0.75 6.84
N LEU A 39 10.79 1.85 6.58
CA LEU A 39 9.36 1.80 6.24
C LEU A 39 9.12 1.05 4.93
N ILE A 40 9.86 1.39 3.88
CA ILE A 40 9.73 0.78 2.55
C ILE A 40 10.09 -0.71 2.61
N GLU A 41 11.15 -1.06 3.34
CA GLU A 41 11.52 -2.47 3.55
C GLU A 41 10.40 -3.22 4.28
N SER A 42 9.86 -2.65 5.36
CA SER A 42 8.73 -3.24 6.09
C SER A 42 7.51 -3.43 5.19
N MET A 43 7.13 -2.42 4.41
CA MET A 43 6.02 -2.51 3.46
C MET A 43 6.28 -3.55 2.37
N TYR A 44 7.50 -3.66 1.86
CA TYR A 44 7.85 -4.68 0.88
C TYR A 44 7.63 -6.09 1.43
N HIS A 45 8.12 -6.36 2.65
CA HIS A 45 7.97 -7.67 3.27
C HIS A 45 6.53 -8.00 3.65
N THR A 46 5.75 -7.01 4.10
CA THR A 46 4.39 -7.22 4.61
C THR A 46 3.30 -7.12 3.55
N TRP A 47 3.43 -6.20 2.59
CA TRP A 47 2.40 -5.93 1.59
C TRP A 47 2.72 -6.57 0.23
N ILE A 48 3.98 -6.58 -0.17
CA ILE A 48 4.36 -7.00 -1.54
C ILE A 48 4.79 -8.46 -1.61
N ASN A 49 5.55 -8.93 -0.63
CA ASN A 49 6.17 -10.26 -0.63
C ASN A 49 5.74 -11.12 0.57
N SER A 50 4.59 -10.83 1.15
CA SER A 50 4.05 -11.62 2.26
C SER A 50 3.61 -13.00 1.78
N THR A 51 3.96 -14.02 2.56
CA THR A 51 3.51 -15.40 2.35
C THR A 51 2.15 -15.68 2.97
N GLU A 52 1.72 -14.85 3.93
CA GLU A 52 0.45 -15.01 4.64
C GLU A 52 -0.68 -14.22 3.96
N TRP A 53 -0.35 -13.07 3.35
CA TRP A 53 -1.31 -12.14 2.76
C TRP A 53 -0.93 -11.83 1.30
N PRO A 54 -1.55 -12.50 0.30
CA PRO A 54 -1.29 -12.20 -1.11
C PRO A 54 -1.69 -10.77 -1.47
N LEU A 55 -1.16 -10.24 -2.58
CA LEU A 55 -1.46 -8.87 -3.06
C LEU A 55 -2.96 -8.58 -3.22
N GLU A 56 -3.74 -9.61 -3.58
CA GLU A 56 -5.20 -9.54 -3.70
C GLU A 56 -5.88 -9.21 -2.37
N SER A 57 -5.34 -9.69 -1.24
CA SER A 57 -5.85 -9.37 0.10
C SER A 57 -5.67 -7.90 0.47
N TRP A 58 -4.74 -7.20 -0.18
CA TRP A 58 -4.49 -5.77 0.04
C TRP A 58 -5.24 -4.88 -0.96
N SER A 59 -5.75 -5.44 -2.05
CA SER A 59 -6.47 -4.69 -3.09
C SER A 59 -7.94 -4.51 -2.69
N VAL A 60 -8.36 -3.26 -2.47
CA VAL A 60 -9.78 -2.90 -2.31
C VAL A 60 -10.41 -2.42 -3.63
N TYR A 61 -9.66 -2.44 -4.72
CA TYR A 61 -10.15 -2.05 -6.04
C TYR A 61 -11.34 -2.93 -6.48
N GLY A 62 -12.46 -2.29 -6.81
CA GLY A 62 -13.68 -2.97 -7.25
C GLY A 62 -14.42 -3.75 -6.16
N GLN A 63 -13.95 -3.72 -4.91
CA GLN A 63 -14.68 -4.27 -3.78
C GLN A 63 -15.74 -3.27 -3.31
N THR A 64 -16.95 -3.76 -3.04
CA THR A 64 -17.95 -2.98 -2.30
C THR A 64 -17.36 -2.74 -0.91
N ILE A 65 -16.85 -1.54 -0.67
CA ILE A 65 -16.17 -1.21 0.58
C ILE A 65 -17.21 -1.25 1.72
N GLN A 66 -17.36 -2.40 2.38
CA GLN A 66 -17.70 -2.42 3.80
C GLN A 66 -16.39 -2.18 4.54
N THR A 67 -16.07 -0.92 4.79
CA THR A 67 -14.97 -0.59 5.71
C THR A 67 -15.25 -1.31 7.02
N ASN A 68 -14.25 -2.00 7.58
CA ASN A 68 -14.31 -2.63 8.90
C ASN A 68 -14.82 -1.69 10.02
N ASN A 69 -14.88 -0.39 9.76
CA ASN A 69 -15.46 0.63 10.64
C ASN A 69 -16.99 0.51 10.86
N ASP A 70 -17.73 -0.30 10.10
CA ASP A 70 -19.19 -0.46 10.30
C ASP A 70 -19.52 -1.40 11.50
N LEU A 71 -18.54 -2.12 12.04
CA LEU A 71 -18.70 -3.06 13.16
C LEU A 71 -18.03 -2.61 14.47
N GLU A 72 -17.29 -1.50 14.47
CA GLU A 72 -16.61 -0.98 15.67
C GLU A 72 -17.41 0.10 16.42
N GLY A 73 -18.72 0.15 16.22
CA GLY A 73 -19.65 1.03 16.92
C GLY A 73 -20.68 0.26 17.74
N ASN A 74 -20.28 -0.31 18.88
CA ASN A 74 -21.20 -0.70 19.95
C ASN A 74 -20.57 -0.48 21.32
#